data_AF-A0A343K027-F1
#
_entry.id   AF-A0A343K027-F1
#
_cell.length_a   1.000
_cell.length_b   1.000
_cell.length_c   1.000
_cell.angle_alpha   90.00
_cell.angle_beta   90.00
_cell.angle_gamma   90.00
#
_symmetry.space_group_name_H-M   'P 1'
#
loop_
_entity.id
_entity.type
_entity.pdbx_description
1 polymer ?
#
loop_
_entity_poly.entity_id
_entity_poly.type
_entity_poly.pdbx_seq_one_letter_code
_entity_poly.pdbx_strand_id
1 'polypeptide(L)'
;MKTLMTLSMVMNIMFMNTKQPMNLSLILTHLSSCDANMCRMQTKSSWFTYMLLIIFIGQMTVMFIYITSMAPSEQKNVKMLNMMSSAIIITLLMTLPYIWKPVKYNNTEIMNNCVNTMNNYQLDVNLMFNKPMFMMSITMMIYLFITLIAVNKISNLMQGPLRKKN
;
A
#
# COMPACT_ATOMS: atom_id res chain seq x y z
N MET A 1 15.96 2.77 5.48
CA MET A 1 15.57 1.43 4.99
C MET A 1 15.35 0.43 6.11
N LYS A 2 16.35 0.10 6.94
CA LYS A 2 16.18 -0.90 8.01
C LYS A 2 15.07 -0.59 9.00
N THR A 3 14.92 0.67 9.42
CA THR A 3 13.85 1.13 10.33
C THR A 3 12.46 1.03 9.70
N LEU A 4 12.33 1.35 8.41
CA LEU A 4 11.08 1.18 7.65
C LEU A 4 10.73 -0.30 7.49
N MET A 5 11.73 -1.15 7.25
CA MET A 5 11.55 -2.59 7.12
C MET A 5 11.09 -3.25 8.42
N THR A 6 11.64 -2.81 9.57
CA THR A 6 11.14 -3.26 10.87
C THR A 6 9.72 -2.77 11.14
N LEU A 7 9.38 -1.55 10.72
CA LEU A 7 8.03 -1.01 10.88
C LEU A 7 7.00 -1.77 10.02
N SER A 8 7.33 -2.08 8.76
CA SER A 8 6.42 -2.85 7.90
C SER A 8 6.23 -4.29 8.39
N MET A 9 7.28 -4.94 8.90
CA MET A 9 7.15 -6.28 9.49
C MET A 9 6.22 -6.28 10.70
N VAL A 10 6.36 -5.30 11.59
CA VAL A 10 5.47 -5.17 12.75
C VAL A 10 4.02 -4.93 12.30
N MET A 11 3.79 -4.04 11.34
CA MET A 11 2.45 -3.78 10.81
C MET A 11 1.82 -5.02 10.14
N ASN A 12 2.62 -5.86 9.46
CA ASN A 12 2.15 -7.12 8.88
C ASN A 12 1.67 -8.12 9.95
N ILE A 13 2.39 -8.22 11.08
CA ILE A 13 1.97 -9.08 12.20
C ILE A 13 0.66 -8.55 12.81
N MET A 14 0.52 -7.22 12.92
CA MET A 14 -0.71 -6.59 13.41
C MET A 14 -1.89 -6.87 12.48
N PHE A 15 -1.68 -6.82 11.17
CA PHE A 15 -2.69 -7.12 10.16
C PHE A 15 -3.28 -8.53 10.31
N MET A 16 -2.44 -9.55 10.51
CA MET A 16 -2.90 -10.93 10.69
C MET A 16 -3.82 -11.11 11.91
N ASN A 17 -3.65 -10.27 12.94
CA ASN A 17 -4.36 -10.42 14.21
C ASN A 17 -5.61 -9.53 14.34
N THR A 18 -5.81 -8.57 13.43
CA THR A 18 -7.00 -7.70 13.49
C THR A 18 -8.22 -8.31 12.80
N LYS A 19 -9.27 -8.53 13.58
CA LYS A 19 -10.58 -8.98 13.06
C LYS A 19 -11.50 -7.83 12.68
N GLN A 20 -11.33 -6.66 13.30
CA GLN A 20 -12.22 -5.53 13.06
C GLN A 20 -11.88 -4.88 11.72
N PRO A 21 -12.83 -4.82 10.78
CA PRO A 21 -12.59 -4.35 9.41
C PRO A 21 -12.14 -2.89 9.33
N MET A 22 -12.65 -2.03 10.23
CA MET A 22 -12.22 -0.64 10.29
C MET A 22 -10.72 -0.52 10.63
N ASN A 23 -10.24 -1.32 11.59
CA ASN A 23 -8.83 -1.29 11.99
C ASN A 23 -7.94 -1.95 10.93
N LEU A 24 -8.46 -2.94 10.21
CA LEU A 24 -7.83 -3.53 9.05
C LEU A 24 -7.52 -2.45 7.99
N SER A 25 -8.50 -1.59 7.69
CA SER A 25 -8.31 -0.48 6.74
C SER A 25 -7.31 0.58 7.23
N LEU A 26 -7.18 0.78 8.54
CA LEU A 26 -6.17 1.72 9.07
C LEU A 26 -4.75 1.13 9.03
N ILE A 27 -4.61 -0.18 9.26
CA ILE A 27 -3.32 -0.86 9.23
C ILE A 27 -2.79 -0.97 7.80
N LEU A 28 -3.64 -1.34 6.84
CA LEU A 28 -3.28 -1.47 5.44
C LEU A 28 -2.86 -0.12 4.79
N THR A 29 -3.45 1.01 5.19
CA THR A 29 -3.04 2.35 4.69
C THR A 29 -1.64 2.70 5.20
N HIS A 30 -1.35 2.41 6.47
CA HIS A 30 -0.02 2.63 7.02
C HIS A 30 1.03 1.70 6.43
N LEU A 31 0.70 0.42 6.25
CA LEU A 31 1.60 -0.56 5.63
C LEU A 31 1.98 -0.14 4.20
N SER A 32 0.98 0.18 3.36
CA SER A 32 1.22 0.63 1.97
C SER A 32 2.03 1.93 1.90
N SER A 33 1.86 2.84 2.86
CA SER A 33 2.70 4.04 2.96
C SER A 33 4.18 3.73 3.30
N CYS A 34 4.43 2.72 4.12
CA CYS A 34 5.79 2.27 4.45
C CYS A 34 6.46 1.60 3.25
N ASP A 35 5.70 0.77 2.53
CA ASP A 35 6.19 0.07 1.35
C ASP A 35 6.46 1.02 0.18
N ALA A 36 5.59 2.01 -0.06
CA ALA A 36 5.82 3.07 -1.04
C ALA A 36 7.10 3.87 -0.74
N ASN A 37 7.34 4.18 0.55
CA ASN A 37 8.57 4.84 0.97
C ASN A 37 9.81 3.96 0.80
N MET A 38 9.72 2.65 1.01
CA MET A 38 10.84 1.74 0.74
C MET A 38 11.13 1.62 -0.76
N CYS A 39 10.09 1.54 -1.59
CA CYS A 39 10.22 1.52 -3.03
C CYS A 39 10.88 2.82 -3.53
N ARG A 40 10.51 3.98 -2.96
CA ARG A 40 11.14 5.29 -3.27
C ARG A 40 12.62 5.35 -2.93
N MET A 41 13.06 4.62 -1.90
CA MET A 41 14.50 4.56 -1.57
C MET A 41 15.28 3.68 -2.55
N GLN A 42 14.63 2.69 -3.18
CA GLN A 42 15.25 1.76 -4.13
C GLN A 42 15.21 2.30 -5.57
N THR A 43 14.11 2.95 -5.95
CA THR A 43 13.92 3.53 -7.28
C THR A 43 14.18 5.02 -7.24
N LYS A 44 15.05 5.53 -8.11
CA LYS A 44 15.31 6.97 -8.23
C LYS A 44 14.08 7.75 -8.73
N SER A 45 13.14 7.08 -9.43
CA SER A 45 11.87 7.65 -9.86
C SER A 45 10.81 7.64 -8.75
N SER A 46 10.17 8.77 -8.49
CA SER A 46 9.01 8.85 -7.61
C SER A 46 7.69 8.41 -8.26
N TRP A 47 7.62 8.35 -9.59
CA TRP A 47 6.36 8.13 -10.32
C TRP A 47 5.70 6.78 -10.04
N PHE A 48 6.48 5.70 -10.03
CA PHE A 48 5.97 4.36 -9.69
C PHE A 48 5.45 4.28 -8.24
N THR A 49 6.18 4.91 -7.30
CA THR A 49 5.79 4.95 -5.89
C THR A 49 4.51 5.75 -5.64
N TYR A 50 4.28 6.77 -6.46
CA TYR A 50 3.06 7.58 -6.46
C TYR A 50 1.85 6.80 -7.00
N MET A 51 2.02 6.06 -8.11
CA MET A 51 0.96 5.21 -8.67
C MET A 51 0.55 4.12 -7.68
N LEU A 52 1.52 3.49 -6.99
CA LEU A 52 1.24 2.53 -5.93
C LEU A 52 0.40 3.14 -4.80
N LEU A 53 0.74 4.35 -4.33
CA LEU A 53 -0.04 5.03 -3.29
C LEU A 53 -1.49 5.29 -3.69
N ILE A 54 -1.73 5.76 -4.93
CA ILE A 54 -3.10 6.03 -5.42
C ILE A 54 -3.93 4.75 -5.46
N ILE A 55 -3.37 3.66 -5.99
CA ILE A 55 -4.10 2.38 -6.13
C ILE A 55 -4.50 1.85 -4.76
N PHE A 56 -3.58 1.85 -3.79
CA PHE A 56 -3.88 1.38 -2.43
C PHE A 56 -4.90 2.28 -1.72
N ILE A 57 -4.77 3.61 -1.78
CA ILE A 57 -5.77 4.51 -1.19
C ILE A 57 -7.15 4.28 -1.82
N GLY A 58 -7.23 4.14 -3.15
CA GLY A 58 -8.47 3.89 -3.88
C GLY A 58 -9.18 2.60 -3.44
N GLN A 59 -8.45 1.49 -3.38
CA GLN A 59 -9.02 0.19 -2.96
C GLN A 59 -9.59 0.22 -1.53
N MET A 60 -8.99 1.01 -0.66
CA MET A 60 -9.36 1.07 0.75
C MET A 60 -10.61 1.89 1.01
N THR A 61 -10.86 2.95 0.23
CA THR A 61 -12.11 3.70 0.30
C THR A 61 -13.32 2.84 -0.08
N VAL A 62 -13.17 1.97 -1.09
CA VAL A 62 -14.23 1.05 -1.53
C VAL A 62 -14.54 -0.01 -0.46
N MET A 63 -13.51 -0.61 0.14
CA MET A 63 -13.70 -1.52 1.28
C MET A 63 -14.34 -0.82 2.49
N PHE A 64 -13.97 0.42 2.77
CA PHE A 64 -14.55 1.19 3.88
C PHE A 64 -16.06 1.39 3.71
N ILE A 65 -16.52 1.77 2.51
CA ILE A 65 -17.95 1.93 2.20
C ILE A 65 -18.68 0.58 2.32
N TYR A 66 -18.10 -0.50 1.78
CA TYR A 66 -18.71 -1.82 1.86
C TYR A 66 -18.93 -2.27 3.31
N ILE A 67 -17.92 -2.13 4.17
CA ILE A 67 -17.99 -2.72 5.50
C ILE A 67 -18.79 -1.84 6.47
N THR A 68 -18.72 -0.51 6.35
CA THR A 68 -19.62 0.40 7.10
C THR A 68 -21.09 0.16 6.76
N SER A 69 -21.40 -0.38 5.58
CA SER A 69 -22.77 -0.74 5.19
C SER A 69 -23.26 -2.09 5.72
N MET A 70 -22.37 -3.00 6.15
CA MET A 70 -22.73 -4.38 6.47
C MET A 70 -22.92 -4.71 7.96
N ALA A 71 -22.31 -3.97 8.90
CA ALA A 71 -22.55 -4.21 10.34
C ALA A 71 -22.11 -3.03 11.23
N PRO A 72 -22.82 -2.75 12.34
CA PRO A 72 -22.39 -1.75 13.32
C PRO A 72 -21.12 -2.21 14.05
N SER A 73 -20.21 -1.28 14.32
CA SER A 73 -18.91 -1.53 14.93
C SER A 73 -19.04 -2.09 16.34
N GLU A 74 -18.73 -3.38 16.54
CA GLU A 74 -18.57 -3.93 17.88
C GLU A 74 -17.40 -3.25 18.63
N GLN A 75 -17.56 -3.13 19.96
CA GLN A 75 -16.71 -2.33 20.85
C GLN A 75 -15.23 -2.74 20.80
N LYS A 76 -14.37 -1.73 21.01
CA LYS A 76 -12.91 -1.84 21.08
C LYS A 76 -12.47 -2.98 22.01
N ASN A 77 -12.00 -4.08 21.41
CA ASN A 77 -11.36 -5.16 22.13
C ASN A 77 -10.07 -4.66 22.80
N VAL A 78 -10.04 -4.64 24.13
CA VAL A 78 -8.86 -4.29 24.97
C VAL A 78 -7.59 -5.04 24.56
N LYS A 79 -7.74 -6.25 23.99
CA LYS A 79 -6.65 -7.05 23.41
C LYS A 79 -5.87 -6.32 22.31
N MET A 80 -6.53 -5.47 21.52
CA MET A 80 -5.88 -4.71 20.45
C MET A 80 -4.98 -3.60 21.00
N LEU A 81 -5.36 -2.98 22.12
CA LEU A 81 -4.54 -1.93 22.74
C LEU A 81 -3.23 -2.49 23.30
N ASN A 82 -3.30 -3.67 23.93
CA ASN A 82 -2.12 -4.39 24.41
C ASN A 82 -1.21 -4.87 23.27
N MET A 83 -1.79 -5.21 22.12
CA MET A 83 -1.02 -5.58 20.94
C MET A 83 -0.34 -4.36 20.30
N MET A 84 -1.02 -3.21 20.30
CA MET A 84 -0.42 -1.96 19.81
C MET A 84 0.72 -1.48 20.70
N SER A 85 0.57 -1.57 22.02
CA SER A 85 1.65 -1.21 22.94
C SER A 85 2.86 -2.14 22.80
N SER A 86 2.67 -3.46 22.63
CA SER A 86 3.79 -4.39 22.44
C SER A 86 4.52 -4.16 21.11
N ALA A 87 3.79 -3.87 20.03
CA ALA A 87 4.36 -3.50 18.73
C ALA A 87 5.24 -2.22 18.82
N ILE A 88 4.77 -1.20 19.54
CA ILE A 88 5.53 0.05 19.75
C ILE A 88 6.82 -0.23 20.54
N ILE A 89 6.76 -1.07 21.57
CA ILE A 89 7.95 -1.42 22.36
C ILE A 89 9.00 -2.15 21.52
N ILE A 90 8.57 -3.11 20.67
CA ILE A 90 9.48 -3.84 19.77
C ILE A 90 10.14 -2.90 18.77
N THR A 91 9.38 -1.97 18.18
CA THR A 91 9.96 -1.00 17.23
C THR A 91 10.94 -0.04 17.89
N LEU A 92 10.66 0.41 19.12
CA LEU A 92 11.60 1.24 19.90
C LEU A 92 12.89 0.47 20.19
N LEU A 93 12.81 -0.77 20.68
CA LEU A 93 13.99 -1.59 20.98
C LEU A 93 14.88 -1.83 19.75
N MET A 94 14.28 -2.02 18.58
CA MET A 94 15.03 -2.26 17.34
C MET A 94 15.64 -0.99 16.75
N THR A 95 15.14 0.21 17.11
CA THR A 95 15.60 1.49 16.56
C THR A 95 16.65 2.19 17.42
N LEU A 96 16.67 1.95 18.73
CA LEU A 96 17.67 2.47 19.68
C LEU A 96 19.13 2.37 19.20
N PRO A 97 19.64 1.23 18.70
CA PRO A 97 21.05 1.13 18.29
C PRO A 97 21.42 1.98 17.06
N TYR A 98 20.43 2.45 16.29
CA TYR A 98 20.66 3.27 15.11
C TYR A 98 20.69 4.77 15.41
N ILE A 99 20.06 5.21 16.50
CA ILE A 99 20.07 6.62 16.94
C ILE A 99 21.47 7.00 17.44
N TRP A 100 22.22 6.04 17.99
CA TRP A 100 23.54 6.29 18.58
C TRP A 100 24.72 6.18 17.61
N LYS A 101 24.52 5.75 16.36
CA LYS A 101 25.58 5.77 15.34
C LYS A 101 25.40 6.99 14.43
N PRO A 102 26.37 7.93 14.35
CA PRO A 102 26.29 9.03 13.39
C PRO A 102 26.35 8.45 11.98
N VAL A 103 25.26 8.61 11.23
CA VAL A 103 25.19 8.23 9.82
C VAL A 103 26.08 9.18 9.04
N LYS A 104 27.22 8.68 8.52
CA LYS A 104 28.03 9.41 7.55
C LYS A 104 27.25 9.47 6.23
N TYR A 105 26.63 10.62 5.94
CA TYR A 105 26.01 10.89 4.65
C TYR A 105 27.08 11.28 3.64
N ASN A 106 27.49 10.35 2.77
CA ASN A 106 28.22 10.69 1.55
C ASN A 106 27.24 11.31 0.54
N ASN A 107 27.06 12.63 0.62
CA ASN A 107 26.13 13.38 -0.23
C ASN A 107 26.58 13.58 -1.69
N THR A 108 27.82 13.23 -2.02
CA THR A 108 28.43 13.58 -3.32
C THR A 108 28.06 12.61 -4.45
N GLU A 109 27.83 11.33 -4.17
CA GLU A 109 27.44 10.34 -5.18
C GLU A 109 25.94 10.41 -5.58
N ILE A 110 25.13 11.03 -4.73
CA ILE A 110 23.68 11.13 -4.91
C ILE A 110 23.35 12.22 -5.94
N MET A 111 24.06 13.35 -5.92
CA MET A 111 23.77 14.51 -6.77
C MET A 111 24.03 14.24 -8.27
N ASN A 112 25.16 13.62 -8.61
CA ASN A 112 25.51 13.31 -10.01
C ASN A 112 24.61 12.25 -10.64
N ASN A 113 24.02 11.39 -9.82
CA ASN A 113 23.11 10.34 -10.24
C ASN A 113 21.70 10.85 -10.58
N CYS A 114 21.30 12.04 -10.12
CA CYS A 114 19.97 12.60 -10.33
C CYS A 114 19.77 13.16 -11.76
N VAL A 115 20.83 13.74 -12.35
CA VAL A 115 20.75 14.42 -13.65
C VAL A 115 20.66 13.42 -14.80
N ASN A 116 21.45 12.35 -14.79
CA ASN A 116 21.37 11.29 -15.82
C ASN A 116 20.06 10.49 -15.78
N THR A 117 19.33 10.53 -14.66
CA THR A 117 18.11 9.73 -14.50
C THR A 117 16.84 10.38 -15.01
N MET A 118 16.82 11.72 -15.16
CA MET A 118 15.66 12.42 -15.71
C MET A 118 15.33 11.98 -17.14
N ASN A 119 16.36 11.71 -17.95
CA ASN A 119 16.19 11.23 -19.33
C ASN A 119 15.78 9.75 -19.41
N ASN A 120 16.15 8.92 -18.43
CA ASN A 120 15.77 7.50 -18.41
C ASN A 120 14.28 7.29 -18.07
N TYR A 121 13.64 8.20 -17.34
CA TYR A 121 12.23 8.06 -16.95
C TYR A 121 11.25 8.06 -18.14
N GLN A 122 11.48 8.93 -19.12
CA GLN A 122 10.65 8.96 -20.33
C GLN A 122 10.90 7.73 -21.20
N LEU A 123 12.08 7.12 -21.13
CA LEU A 123 12.40 5.89 -21.84
C LEU A 123 11.70 4.68 -21.22
N ASP A 124 11.65 4.57 -19.88
CA ASP A 124 11.07 3.40 -19.18
C ASP A 124 9.56 3.23 -19.41
N VAL A 125 8.77 4.31 -19.41
CA VAL A 125 7.32 4.22 -19.67
C VAL A 125 7.06 3.90 -21.15
N ASN A 126 7.84 4.48 -22.05
CA ASN A 126 7.72 4.23 -23.48
C ASN A 126 8.15 2.79 -23.85
N LEU A 127 9.07 2.19 -23.08
CA LEU A 127 9.48 0.79 -23.25
C LEU A 127 8.32 -0.20 -23.01
N MET A 128 7.34 0.13 -22.16
CA MET A 128 6.18 -0.75 -21.90
C MET A 128 5.26 -0.92 -23.12
N PHE A 129 5.20 0.10 -23.98
CA PHE A 129 4.39 0.08 -25.21
C PHE A 129 5.19 -0.32 -26.45
N ASN A 130 6.51 -0.49 -26.32
CA ASN A 130 7.37 -0.96 -27.40
C ASN A 130 7.48 -2.50 -27.41
N LYS A 131 7.86 -3.05 -28.57
CA LYS A 131 8.20 -4.48 -28.68
C LYS A 131 9.44 -4.77 -27.83
N PRO A 132 9.49 -5.88 -27.05
CA PRO A 132 8.56 -7.02 -26.99
C PRO A 132 7.46 -6.92 -25.93
N MET A 133 7.51 -5.91 -25.05
CA MET A 133 6.59 -5.74 -23.90
C MET A 133 5.14 -5.46 -24.31
N PHE A 134 4.92 -4.98 -25.53
CA PHE A 134 3.58 -4.69 -26.08
C PHE A 134 2.58 -5.86 -25.95
N MET A 135 3.02 -7.11 -26.05
CA MET A 135 2.08 -8.25 -25.89
C MET A 135 1.56 -8.34 -24.45
N MET A 136 2.40 -8.02 -23.46
CA MET A 136 2.01 -8.04 -22.05
C MET A 136 1.06 -6.88 -21.71
N SER A 137 1.18 -5.72 -22.37
CA SER A 137 0.23 -4.63 -22.17
C SER A 137 -1.14 -4.95 -22.76
N ILE A 138 -1.21 -5.59 -23.94
CA ILE A 138 -2.47 -6.06 -24.53
C ILE A 138 -3.19 -7.06 -23.61
N THR A 139 -2.48 -8.03 -23.04
CA THR A 139 -3.11 -9.03 -22.16
C THR A 139 -3.71 -8.39 -20.90
N MET A 140 -3.04 -7.40 -20.31
CA MET A 140 -3.57 -6.63 -19.17
C MET A 140 -4.82 -5.82 -19.52
N MET A 141 -4.86 -5.20 -20.71
CA MET A 141 -6.07 -4.48 -21.17
C MET A 141 -7.27 -5.41 -21.32
N ILE A 142 -7.07 -6.58 -21.95
CA ILE A 142 -8.12 -7.59 -22.11
C ILE A 142 -8.59 -8.11 -20.73
N TYR A 143 -7.67 -8.34 -19.80
CA TYR A 143 -8.00 -8.76 -18.43
C TYR A 143 -8.89 -7.73 -17.71
N LEU A 144 -8.54 -6.45 -17.74
CA LEU A 144 -9.35 -5.39 -17.14
C LEU A 144 -10.72 -5.25 -17.80
N PHE A 145 -10.80 -5.45 -19.11
CA PHE A 145 -12.08 -5.42 -19.84
C PHE A 145 -13.00 -6.58 -19.46
N ILE A 146 -12.46 -7.80 -19.38
CA ILE A 146 -13.22 -8.99 -18.96
C ILE A 146 -13.71 -8.84 -17.52
N THR A 147 -12.86 -8.35 -16.60
CA THR A 147 -13.26 -8.13 -15.20
C THR A 147 -14.38 -7.10 -15.07
N LEU A 148 -14.38 -6.03 -15.87
CA LEU A 148 -15.48 -5.07 -15.90
C LEU A 148 -16.81 -5.71 -16.34
N ILE A 149 -16.81 -6.52 -17.41
CA ILE A 149 -18.00 -7.24 -17.86
C ILE A 149 -18.48 -8.22 -16.78
N ALA A 150 -17.56 -8.95 -16.15
CA ALA A 150 -17.88 -9.90 -15.10
C ALA A 150 -18.50 -9.20 -13.87
N VAL A 151 -17.90 -8.09 -13.41
CA VAL A 151 -18.42 -7.30 -12.28
C VAL A 151 -19.82 -6.77 -12.61
N ASN A 152 -20.06 -6.22 -13.80
CA ASN A 152 -21.38 -5.75 -14.21
C ASN A 152 -22.44 -6.87 -14.24
N LYS A 153 -22.06 -8.08 -14.65
CA LYS A 153 -22.95 -9.25 -14.60
C LYS A 153 -23.26 -9.69 -13.16
N ILE A 154 -22.28 -9.67 -12.26
CA ILE A 154 -22.44 -10.04 -10.85
C ILE A 154 -23.27 -8.99 -10.09
N SER A 155 -23.06 -7.69 -10.37
CA SER A 155 -23.79 -6.60 -9.72
C SER A 155 -25.25 -6.50 -10.13
N ASN A 156 -25.64 -7.07 -11.28
CA ASN A 156 -27.03 -7.05 -11.77
C ASN A 156 -27.95 -8.10 -11.09
N LEU A 157 -27.50 -8.74 -10.00
CA LEU A 157 -28.37 -9.53 -9.13
C LEU A 157 -29.29 -8.59 -8.34
N MET A 158 -30.47 -8.33 -8.90
CA MET A 158 -31.59 -7.69 -8.24
C MET A 158 -31.95 -8.42 -6.94
N GLN A 159 -31.70 -7.82 -5.77
CA GLN A 159 -32.71 -7.73 -4.70
C GLN A 159 -32.33 -6.77 -3.57
N GLY A 160 -32.89 -5.57 -3.66
CA GLY A 160 -33.22 -4.68 -2.54
C GLY A 160 -32.06 -3.85 -1.96
N PRO A 161 -32.35 -2.64 -1.43
CA PRO A 161 -31.35 -1.87 -0.71
C PRO A 161 -30.88 -2.65 0.53
N LEU A 162 -29.57 -2.75 0.74
CA LEU A 162 -28.92 -3.34 1.93
C LEU A 162 -29.32 -2.67 3.27
N ARG A 163 -30.16 -1.63 3.24
CA ARG A 163 -30.77 -1.03 4.43
C ARG A 163 -32.29 -1.13 4.34
N LYS A 164 -32.89 -1.93 5.23
CA LYS A 164 -34.30 -1.77 5.56
C LYS A 164 -34.47 -0.36 6.15
N LYS A 165 -35.35 0.44 5.54
CA LYS A 165 -35.85 1.68 6.15
C LYS A 165 -36.62 1.29 7.42
N ASN A 166 -36.06 1.58 8.58
CA ASN A 166 -36.82 1.98 9.76
C ASN A 166 -36.43 3.41 10.07
#